data_AF-A0A3D2SFM2-F1
#
_entry.id   AF-A0A3D2SFM2-F1
#
_cell.length_a   1.000
_cell.length_b   1.000
_cell.length_c   1.000
_cell.angle_alpha   90.00
_cell.angle_beta   90.00
_cell.angle_gamma   90.00
#
_symmetry.space_group_name_H-M   'P 1'
#
loop_
_entity.id
_entity.type
_entity.pdbx_description
1 polymer ?
#
loop_
_entity_poly.entity_id
_entity_poly.type
_entity_poly.pdbx_seq_one_letter_code
_entity_poly.pdbx_strand_id
1 'polypeptide(L)' 'MLFAFQPIRAYAATAEIISQNTPQIQSETAVLMDASTGQVLYQKDMRTKMYPASITKIMTGMLALKNAKLTDAITMSYNA' A
#
# COMPACT_ATOMS: atom_id res chain seq x y z
N MET A 1 20.26 36.61 -51.40
CA MET A 1 19.67 36.52 -50.05
C MET A 1 18.25 36.00 -50.24
N LEU A 2 18.04 34.69 -50.13
CA LEU A 2 16.78 34.02 -50.48
C LEU A 2 16.20 33.45 -49.17
N PHE A 3 15.16 34.07 -48.63
CA PHE A 3 14.48 33.57 -47.43
C PHE A 3 13.47 32.50 -47.84
N ALA A 4 13.78 31.24 -47.51
CA ALA A 4 12.86 30.12 -47.68
C ALA A 4 11.80 30.14 -46.56
N PHE A 5 10.53 30.22 -46.95
CA PHE A 5 9.38 30.04 -46.06
C PHE A 5 9.38 28.59 -45.56
N GLN A 6 9.68 28.36 -44.28
CA GLN A 6 9.50 27.05 -43.64
C GLN A 6 8.06 26.96 -43.13
N PRO A 7 7.29 25.90 -43.44
CA PRO A 7 5.95 25.73 -42.87
C PRO A 7 6.07 25.46 -41.37
N ILE A 8 5.21 26.11 -40.61
CA ILE A 8 5.07 25.91 -39.16
C ILE A 8 4.70 24.43 -38.93
N ARG A 9 5.61 23.67 -38.31
CA ARG A 9 5.28 22.35 -37.78
C ARG A 9 4.29 22.55 -36.65
N ALA A 10 3.04 22.15 -36.87
CA ALA A 10 2.09 21.98 -35.79
C ALA A 10 2.62 20.88 -34.86
N TYR A 11 3.15 21.28 -33.70
CA TYR A 11 3.40 20.36 -32.61
C TYR A 11 2.02 20.08 -31.99
N ALA A 12 1.43 18.93 -32.29
CA ALA A 12 0.24 18.49 -31.59
C ALA A 12 0.59 18.40 -30.11
N ALA A 13 -0.07 19.23 -29.30
CA ALA A 13 0.08 19.23 -27.86
C ALA A 13 -0.14 17.81 -27.34
N THR A 14 0.81 17.39 -26.51
CA THR A 14 0.89 16.11 -25.83
C THR A 14 -0.44 15.67 -25.27
N ALA A 15 -0.82 14.41 -25.53
CA ALA A 15 -1.92 13.75 -24.87
C ALA A 15 -1.81 13.99 -23.35
N GLU A 16 -2.83 14.60 -22.75
CA GLU A 16 -2.96 14.61 -21.30
C GLU A 16 -3.07 13.16 -20.87
N ILE A 17 -1.98 12.66 -20.27
CA ILE A 17 -1.96 11.37 -19.61
C ILE A 17 -2.98 11.48 -18.49
N ILE A 18 -4.09 10.74 -18.62
CA ILE A 18 -5.02 10.50 -17.52
C ILE A 18 -4.16 9.93 -16.39
N SER A 19 -3.80 10.77 -15.43
CA SER A 19 -3.19 10.37 -14.18
C SER A 19 -4.19 9.44 -13.51
N GLN A 20 -4.01 8.13 -13.73
CA GLN A 20 -4.61 7.11 -12.89
C GLN A 20 -4.18 7.48 -11.48
N ASN A 21 -5.15 7.95 -10.68
CA ASN A 21 -4.95 8.67 -9.42
C ASN A 21 -4.43 7.72 -8.33
N THR A 22 -3.25 7.15 -8.60
CA THR A 22 -2.61 6.11 -7.82
C THR A 22 -2.05 6.78 -6.59
N PRO A 23 -2.41 6.32 -5.38
CA PRO A 23 -1.93 6.92 -4.14
C PRO A 23 -0.41 7.03 -4.14
N GLN A 24 0.10 8.25 -4.01
CA GLN A 24 1.53 8.48 -3.82
C GLN A 24 1.84 8.26 -2.35
N ILE A 25 2.50 7.14 -2.05
CA ILE A 25 2.82 6.71 -0.69
C ILE A 25 4.33 6.53 -0.51
N GLN A 26 4.82 6.88 0.68
CA GLN A 26 6.24 6.78 1.02
C GLN A 26 6.67 5.33 1.31
N SER A 27 5.75 4.48 1.76
CA SER A 27 6.02 3.09 2.14
C SER A 27 6.64 2.29 0.99
N GLU A 28 7.62 1.46 1.30
CA GLU A 28 8.26 0.55 0.32
C GLU A 28 7.26 -0.46 -0.25
N THR A 29 6.38 -1.00 0.60
CA THR A 29 5.33 -1.95 0.23
C THR A 29 3.97 -1.50 0.79
N ALA A 30 2.88 -1.85 0.11
CA ALA A 30 1.51 -1.57 0.55
C ALA A 30 0.47 -2.48 -0.10
N VAL A 31 -0.66 -2.65 0.59
CA VAL A 31 -1.89 -3.26 0.08
C VAL A 31 -3.11 -2.51 0.60
N LEU A 32 -4.07 -2.25 -0.29
CA LEU A 32 -5.43 -1.88 0.06
C LEU A 32 -6.37 -2.98 -0.44
N MET A 33 -7.24 -3.46 0.43
CA MET A 33 -8.11 -4.59 0.17
C MET A 33 -9.52 -4.30 0.70
N ASP A 34 -10.53 -4.67 -0.08
CA ASP A 34 -11.89 -4.81 0.42
C ASP A 34 -11.96 -5.99 1.38
N ALA A 35 -12.23 -5.72 2.66
CA ALA A 35 -12.18 -6.73 3.72
C ALA A 35 -13.29 -7.80 3.60
N SER A 36 -14.40 -7.50 2.91
CA SER A 36 -15.55 -8.41 2.79
C SER A 36 -15.36 -9.43 1.65
N THR A 37 -14.77 -8.98 0.54
CA THR A 37 -14.59 -9.79 -0.67
C THR A 37 -13.16 -10.31 -0.84
N GLY A 38 -12.19 -9.71 -0.15
CA GLY A 38 -10.77 -9.96 -0.36
C GLY A 38 -10.21 -9.32 -1.64
N GLN A 39 -10.99 -8.51 -2.36
CA GLN A 39 -10.55 -7.83 -3.58
C GLN A 39 -9.42 -6.85 -3.26
N VAL A 40 -8.28 -6.99 -3.93
CA VAL A 40 -7.19 -6.02 -3.86
C VAL A 40 -7.55 -4.82 -4.71
N LEU A 41 -7.67 -3.65 -4.08
CA LEU A 41 -8.03 -2.39 -4.73
C LEU A 41 -6.78 -1.61 -5.17
N TYR A 42 -5.68 -1.77 -4.43
CA TYR A 42 -4.37 -1.20 -4.75
C TYR A 42 -3.26 -2.04 -4.13
N GLN A 43 -2.11 -2.13 -4.79
CA GLN A 43 -0.94 -2.79 -4.26
C GLN A 43 0.37 -2.15 -4.75
N LYS A 44 1.37 -2.15 -3.86
CA LYS A 44 2.76 -1.80 -4.15
C LYS A 44 3.62 -2.91 -3.53
N ASP A 45 4.20 -3.77 -4.37
CA ASP A 45 5.09 -4.86 -3.94
C ASP A 45 4.56 -5.71 -2.78
N MET A 46 3.25 -6.00 -2.76
CA MET A 46 2.56 -6.57 -1.59
C MET A 46 3.04 -7.98 -1.18
N ARG A 47 3.76 -8.68 -2.06
CA ARG A 47 4.28 -10.04 -1.84
C ARG A 47 5.73 -10.05 -1.35
N THR A 48 6.37 -8.89 -1.26
CA THR A 48 7.73 -8.76 -0.73
C THR A 48 7.74 -9.03 0.77
N LYS A 49 8.67 -9.87 1.23
CA LYS A 49 8.79 -10.20 2.65
C LYS A 49 9.45 -9.05 3.40
N MET A 50 8.73 -8.48 4.37
CA MET A 50 9.19 -7.38 5.23
C MET A 50 9.16 -7.78 6.71
N TYR A 51 9.99 -7.15 7.54
CA TYR A 51 9.97 -7.37 8.99
C TYR A 51 8.71 -6.73 9.61
N PRO A 52 7.86 -7.50 10.31
CA PRO A 52 6.53 -7.04 10.71
C PRO A 52 6.47 -6.19 11.99
N ALA A 53 7.57 -5.57 12.44
CA ALA A 53 7.64 -4.68 13.62
C ALA A 53 6.54 -4.93 14.69
N SER A 54 5.76 -3.91 15.04
CA SER A 54 4.62 -4.05 15.96
C SER A 54 3.32 -4.56 15.32
N ILE A 55 3.21 -4.68 13.98
CA ILE A 55 2.02 -5.28 13.36
C ILE A 55 1.89 -6.78 13.70
N THR A 56 2.99 -7.41 14.13
CA THR A 56 3.01 -8.73 14.78
C THR A 56 1.96 -8.88 15.89
N LYS A 57 1.64 -7.80 16.62
CA LYS A 57 0.67 -7.81 17.71
C LYS A 57 -0.75 -8.18 17.25
N ILE A 58 -1.09 -8.01 15.96
CA ILE A 58 -2.38 -8.46 15.41
C ILE A 58 -2.49 -9.98 15.50
N MET A 59 -1.46 -10.72 15.09
CA MET A 59 -1.43 -12.18 15.21
C MET A 59 -1.45 -12.60 16.69
N THR A 60 -0.66 -11.96 17.54
CA THR A 60 -0.64 -12.24 18.99
C THR A 60 -2.02 -12.04 19.61
N GLY A 61 -2.70 -10.92 19.31
CA GLY A 61 -4.04 -10.64 19.79
C GLY A 61 -5.07 -11.66 19.31
N MET A 62 -5.01 -12.05 18.03
CA MET A 62 -5.87 -13.11 17.49
C MET A 62 -5.67 -14.45 18.22
N LEU A 63 -4.42 -14.82 18.49
CA LEU A 63 -4.11 -16.03 19.25
C LEU A 63 -4.58 -15.93 20.71
N ALA A 64 -4.45 -14.77 21.35
CA ALA A 64 -4.97 -14.56 22.69
C ALA A 64 -6.49 -14.71 22.73
N LEU A 65 -7.22 -14.06 21.81
CA LEU A 65 -8.68 -14.15 21.72
C LEU A 65 -9.18 -15.56 21.39
N LYS A 66 -8.38 -16.34 20.64
CA LYS A 66 -8.72 -17.72 20.29
C LYS A 66 -8.51 -18.69 21.46
N ASN A 67 -7.49 -18.46 22.29
CA ASN A 67 -7.02 -19.45 23.26
C ASN A 67 -7.22 -19.06 24.72
N ALA A 68 -7.59 -17.81 25.02
CA ALA A 68 -7.83 -17.31 26.37
C ALA A 68 -9.22 -16.65 26.46
N LYS A 69 -9.75 -16.53 27.68
CA LYS A 69 -10.95 -15.75 27.96
C LYS A 69 -10.54 -14.34 28.35
N LEU A 70 -11.37 -13.37 27.98
CA LEU A 70 -11.18 -11.97 28.40
C LEU A 70 -11.23 -11.78 29.93
N THR A 71 -11.79 -12.76 30.65
CA THR A 71 -11.91 -12.76 32.11
C THR A 71 -10.77 -13.50 32.81
N ASP A 72 -9.81 -14.07 32.07
CA ASP A 72 -8.71 -14.81 32.68
C ASP A 72 -7.79 -13.86 33.46
N ALA A 73 -7.51 -14.21 34.71
CA ALA A 73 -6.50 -13.52 35.50
C ALA A 73 -5.11 -14.03 35.13
N ILE A 74 -4.24 -13.14 34.65
CA ILE A 74 -2.87 -13.48 34.26
C ILE A 74 -1.90 -12.90 35.30
N THR A 75 -1.01 -13.73 35.82
CA THR A 75 0.12 -13.28 36.65
C THR A 75 1.31 -12.95 35.77
N MET A 76 1.79 -11.70 35.82
CA MET A 76 2.93 -11.26 35.00
C MET A 76 4.24 -11.81 35.56
N SER A 77 5.05 -12.40 34.67
CA SER A 77 6.42 -12.81 35.00
C SER A 77 7.39 -11.64 34.81
N TYR A 78 8.57 -11.70 35.43
CA TYR A 78 9.63 -10.69 35.24
C TYR A 78 10.06 -10.51 33.77
N ASN A 79 9.93 -11.56 32.95
CA ASN A 79 10.35 -11.58 31.54
C ASN A 79 9.18 -11.43 30.55
N ALA A 80 7.98 -11.10 31.05
CA ALA A 80 6.79 -10.95 30.20
C ALA A 80 6.74 -9.60 29.47
#